data_AF-A0A2E3MWN8-F1
#
_entry.id   AF-A0A2E3MWN8-F1
#
_cell.length_a   1.000
_cell.length_b   1.000
_cell.length_c   1.000
_cell.angle_alpha   90.00
_cell.angle_beta   90.00
_cell.angle_gamma   90.00
#
_symmetry.space_group_name_H-M   'P 1'
#
loop_
_entity.id
_entity.type
_entity.pdbx_description
1 polymer ?
#
loop_
_entity_poly.entity_id
_entity_poly.type
_entity_poly.pdbx_seq_one_letter_code
_entity_poly.pdbx_strand_id
1 'polypeptide(L)'
;MTKKGNFMTMMQIGLLALIPAAIALGNVYWWLLAVFMYAMYAGVGTVVTMHRLLAHRAFEAPQWFRWLGAFFGTVGSLLTPLEWVQQHVDHHRYVDTPQDPHSPVVLGWRALFFCNHSQGTGTIAVMRLAKEPIMRLLHKWFYLVLAIWIVSLYLLGGVELVLFGWAIPCLAALWGQILIVFAHDDTGAKNSGWLNGLLTFGENRHVRHHQDPRDITQDGMAYWFISRIRTDK
;
A
#
# COMPACT_ATOMS: atom_id res chain seq x y z
N MET A 1 -6.29 1.10 20.60
CA MET A 1 -5.76 0.24 19.52
C MET A 1 -6.93 -0.33 18.75
N THR A 2 -6.89 -0.28 17.42
CA THR A 2 -7.97 -0.78 16.57
C THR A 2 -7.77 -2.27 16.25
N LYS A 3 -8.85 -3.04 16.11
CA LYS A 3 -8.76 -4.48 15.77
C LYS A 3 -7.94 -4.71 14.49
N LYS A 4 -8.10 -3.81 13.51
CA LYS A 4 -7.39 -3.83 12.24
C LYS A 4 -5.89 -3.53 12.40
N GLY A 5 -5.52 -2.50 13.14
CA GLY A 5 -4.11 -2.18 13.41
C GLY A 5 -3.38 -3.32 14.12
N ASN A 6 -4.02 -3.95 15.12
CA ASN A 6 -3.47 -5.14 15.78
C ASN A 6 -3.23 -6.29 14.80
N PHE A 7 -4.21 -6.58 13.93
CA PHE A 7 -4.07 -7.58 12.88
C PHE A 7 -2.88 -7.30 11.96
N MET A 8 -2.72 -6.06 11.49
CA MET A 8 -1.61 -5.69 10.62
C MET A 8 -0.25 -5.83 11.29
N THR A 9 -0.12 -5.38 12.55
CA THR A 9 1.13 -5.55 13.30
C THR A 9 1.47 -7.03 13.51
N MET A 10 0.48 -7.87 13.84
CA MET A 10 0.70 -9.31 13.97
C MET A 10 1.11 -9.94 12.63
N MET A 11 0.50 -9.53 11.52
CA MET A 11 0.90 -9.99 10.18
C MET A 11 2.31 -9.53 9.83
N GLN A 12 2.67 -8.27 10.08
CA GLN A 12 4.03 -7.76 9.85
C GLN A 12 5.07 -8.60 10.60
N ILE A 13 4.85 -8.89 11.88
CA ILE A 13 5.74 -9.72 12.70
C ILE A 13 5.77 -11.17 12.21
N GLY A 14 4.60 -11.75 11.92
CA GLY A 14 4.49 -13.12 11.42
C GLY A 14 5.19 -13.31 10.07
N LEU A 15 5.06 -12.35 9.16
CA LEU A 15 5.72 -12.37 7.85
C LEU A 15 7.24 -12.22 7.98
N LEU A 16 7.75 -11.41 8.93
CA LEU A 16 9.18 -11.34 9.22
C LEU A 16 9.75 -12.70 9.64
N ALA A 17 8.99 -13.48 10.42
CA ALA A 17 9.41 -14.81 10.86
C ALA A 17 9.50 -15.84 9.71
N LEU A 18 8.95 -15.55 8.52
CA LEU A 18 9.02 -16.41 7.35
C LEU A 18 10.26 -16.18 6.48
N ILE A 19 11.07 -15.14 6.76
CA ILE A 19 12.28 -14.83 5.98
C ILE A 19 13.26 -16.02 5.92
N PRO A 20 13.60 -16.72 7.02
CA PRO A 20 14.52 -17.85 6.95
C PRO A 20 14.01 -18.98 6.04
N ALA A 21 12.70 -19.25 6.06
CA ALA A 21 12.09 -20.25 5.18
C ALA A 21 12.16 -19.83 3.70
N ALA A 22 11.93 -18.54 3.41
CA ALA A 22 12.10 -18.01 2.05
C ALA A 22 13.58 -18.09 1.59
N ILE A 23 14.55 -17.82 2.46
CA ILE A 23 15.96 -17.99 2.10
C ILE A 23 16.28 -19.46 1.80
N ALA A 24 15.78 -20.38 2.63
CA ALA A 24 16.05 -21.82 2.47
C ALA A 24 15.39 -22.42 1.22
N LEU A 25 14.19 -21.98 0.84
CA LEU A 25 13.42 -22.50 -0.30
C LEU A 25 13.60 -21.70 -1.60
N GLY A 26 14.30 -20.56 -1.52
CA GLY A 26 14.41 -19.63 -2.62
C GLY A 26 15.32 -20.10 -3.74
N ASN A 27 14.85 -19.95 -4.98
CA ASN A 27 15.65 -20.02 -6.18
C ASN A 27 15.41 -18.77 -7.03
N VAL A 28 16.18 -18.60 -8.11
CA VAL A 28 16.10 -17.39 -8.96
C VAL A 28 14.69 -17.11 -9.48
N TYR A 29 13.93 -18.13 -9.88
CA TYR A 29 12.58 -17.95 -10.41
C TYR A 29 11.59 -17.48 -9.34
N TRP A 30 11.72 -18.02 -8.13
CA TRP A 30 10.92 -17.60 -6.99
C TRP A 30 11.19 -16.16 -6.57
N TRP A 31 12.45 -15.74 -6.56
CA TRP A 31 12.81 -14.36 -6.28
C TRP A 31 12.33 -13.39 -7.37
N LEU A 32 12.42 -13.79 -8.65
CA LEU A 32 11.85 -13.00 -9.76
C LEU A 32 10.32 -12.87 -9.63
N LEU A 33 9.63 -13.95 -9.24
CA LEU A 33 8.20 -13.89 -8.94
C LEU A 33 7.90 -12.92 -7.80
N ALA A 34 8.68 -12.96 -6.71
CA ALA A 34 8.51 -12.04 -5.59
C ALA A 34 8.71 -10.58 -6.01
N VAL A 35 9.70 -10.27 -6.85
CA VAL A 35 9.90 -8.92 -7.40
C VAL A 35 8.70 -8.49 -8.26
N PHE A 36 8.20 -9.39 -9.11
CA PHE A 36 7.02 -9.12 -9.93
C PHE A 36 5.78 -8.86 -9.07
N MET A 37 5.52 -9.72 -8.08
CA MET A 37 4.37 -9.57 -7.19
C MET A 37 4.50 -8.36 -6.27
N TYR A 38 5.72 -7.99 -5.88
CA TYR A 38 5.98 -6.72 -5.20
C TYR A 38 5.55 -5.53 -6.05
N ALA A 39 5.90 -5.51 -7.34
CA ALA A 39 5.46 -4.47 -8.26
C ALA A 39 3.93 -4.44 -8.41
N MET A 40 3.25 -5.59 -8.34
CA MET A 40 1.78 -5.65 -8.36
C MET A 40 1.15 -5.11 -7.06
N TYR A 41 1.66 -5.50 -5.90
CA TYR A 41 1.13 -5.10 -4.60
C TYR A 41 1.46 -3.64 -4.26
N ALA A 42 2.74 -3.28 -4.22
CA ALA A 42 3.19 -1.94 -3.85
C ALA A 42 3.01 -0.94 -5.00
N GLY A 43 3.50 -1.28 -6.19
CA GLY A 43 3.48 -0.38 -7.35
C GLY A 43 2.08 -0.17 -7.90
N VAL A 44 1.48 -1.21 -8.50
CA VAL A 44 0.16 -1.12 -9.13
C VAL A 44 -0.95 -0.93 -8.10
N GLY A 45 -0.93 -1.72 -7.03
CA GLY A 45 -1.97 -1.75 -6.01
C GLY A 45 -1.98 -0.50 -5.14
N THR A 46 -0.90 -0.25 -4.40
CA THR A 46 -0.83 0.87 -3.47
C THR A 46 -0.55 2.19 -4.18
N VAL A 47 0.60 2.34 -4.84
CA VAL A 47 1.08 3.65 -5.35
C VAL A 47 0.23 4.15 -6.53
N VAL A 48 0.04 3.34 -7.57
CA VAL A 48 -0.71 3.78 -8.75
C VAL A 48 -2.20 3.84 -8.46
N THR A 49 -2.76 2.80 -7.82
CA THR A 49 -4.21 2.69 -7.64
C THR A 49 -4.71 3.36 -6.36
N MET A 50 -4.38 2.85 -5.18
CA MET A 50 -4.94 3.40 -3.93
C MET A 50 -4.53 4.86 -3.70
N HIS A 51 -3.27 5.17 -3.97
CA HIS A 51 -2.70 6.47 -3.73
C HIS A 51 -3.04 7.48 -4.83
N ARG A 52 -2.46 7.36 -6.04
CA ARG A 52 -2.65 8.38 -7.10
C ARG A 52 -4.06 8.37 -7.70
N LEU A 53 -4.64 7.21 -8.01
CA LEU A 53 -5.96 7.11 -8.64
C LEU A 53 -7.12 7.34 -7.65
N LEU A 54 -7.16 6.61 -6.54
CA LEU A 54 -8.33 6.60 -5.64
C LEU A 54 -8.31 7.76 -4.64
N ALA A 55 -7.19 8.02 -3.97
CA ALA A 55 -7.08 9.10 -2.98
C ALA A 55 -7.02 10.48 -3.64
N HIS A 56 -6.05 10.70 -4.54
CA HIS A 56 -5.82 12.04 -5.12
C HIS A 56 -6.53 12.33 -6.43
N ARG A 57 -6.98 11.28 -7.14
CA ARG A 57 -7.61 11.39 -8.47
C ARG A 57 -6.71 12.12 -9.45
N ALA A 58 -5.43 11.75 -9.47
CA ALA A 58 -4.45 12.38 -10.33
C ALA A 58 -4.63 12.03 -11.83
N PHE A 59 -5.39 10.97 -12.14
CA PHE A 59 -5.69 10.52 -13.49
C PHE A 59 -6.97 9.68 -13.52
N GLU A 60 -7.46 9.34 -14.71
CA GLU A 60 -8.54 8.35 -14.92
C GLU A 60 -8.00 7.06 -15.54
N ALA A 61 -8.62 5.92 -15.23
CA ALA A 61 -8.19 4.61 -15.72
C ALA A 61 -9.40 3.72 -16.07
N PRO A 62 -9.22 2.70 -16.94
CA PRO A 62 -10.24 1.72 -17.24
C PRO A 62 -10.73 1.01 -15.97
N GLN A 63 -12.01 0.66 -15.93
CA GLN A 63 -12.63 0.05 -14.75
C GLN A 63 -11.96 -1.27 -14.34
N TRP A 64 -11.56 -2.11 -15.30
CA TRP A 64 -10.87 -3.36 -15.02
C TRP A 64 -9.55 -3.15 -14.27
N PHE A 65 -8.80 -2.10 -14.63
CA PHE A 65 -7.52 -1.78 -14.01
C PHE A 65 -7.72 -1.31 -12.58
N ARG A 66 -8.70 -0.42 -12.39
CA ARG A 66 -9.10 0.05 -11.06
C ARG A 66 -9.49 -1.11 -10.13
N TRP A 67 -10.20 -2.12 -10.65
CA TRP A 67 -10.58 -3.31 -9.87
C TRP A 67 -9.38 -4.19 -9.53
N LEU A 68 -8.53 -4.44 -10.51
CA LEU A 68 -7.30 -5.23 -10.35
C LEU A 68 -6.35 -4.59 -9.33
N GLY A 69 -6.11 -3.28 -9.47
CA GLY A 69 -5.28 -2.52 -8.55
C GLY A 69 -5.88 -2.45 -7.14
N ALA A 70 -7.20 -2.29 -7.02
CA ALA A 70 -7.86 -2.32 -5.71
C ALA A 70 -7.69 -3.68 -5.01
N PHE A 71 -7.79 -4.79 -5.77
CA PHE A 71 -7.53 -6.13 -5.23
C PHE A 71 -6.08 -6.29 -4.77
N PHE A 72 -5.10 -6.00 -5.64
CA PHE A 72 -3.68 -6.14 -5.29
C PHE A 72 -3.24 -5.23 -4.16
N GLY A 73 -3.73 -3.99 -4.13
CA GLY A 73 -3.51 -3.09 -3.01
C GLY A 73 -4.11 -3.65 -1.71
N THR A 74 -5.24 -4.36 -1.79
CA THR A 74 -5.89 -4.95 -0.60
C THR A 74 -5.08 -6.08 0.00
N VAL A 75 -4.69 -7.06 -0.82
CA VAL A 75 -3.92 -8.22 -0.35
C VAL A 75 -2.45 -7.88 -0.06
N GLY A 76 -1.93 -6.79 -0.63
CA GLY A 76 -0.57 -6.30 -0.46
C GLY A 76 -0.38 -5.35 0.73
N SER A 77 -1.31 -4.42 0.95
CA SER A 77 -1.23 -3.44 2.06
C SER A 77 -1.88 -3.93 3.35
N LEU A 78 -2.67 -5.00 3.28
CA LEU A 78 -3.55 -5.50 4.36
C LEU A 78 -4.63 -4.50 4.81
N LEU A 79 -4.86 -3.44 4.04
CA LEU A 79 -5.96 -2.49 4.19
C LEU A 79 -6.89 -2.56 2.99
N THR A 80 -8.18 -2.36 3.22
CA THR A 80 -9.15 -2.22 2.13
C THR A 80 -8.95 -0.87 1.44
N PRO A 81 -9.40 -0.68 0.18
CA PRO A 81 -9.24 0.60 -0.50
C PRO A 81 -9.91 1.75 0.24
N LEU A 82 -11.03 1.47 0.94
CA LEU A 82 -11.72 2.46 1.77
C LEU A 82 -10.88 2.86 2.99
N GLU A 83 -10.33 1.89 3.71
CA GLU A 83 -9.50 2.15 4.90
C GLU A 83 -8.20 2.87 4.53
N TRP A 84 -7.51 2.42 3.48
CA TRP A 84 -6.24 3.01 3.05
C TRP A 84 -6.43 4.46 2.58
N VAL A 85 -7.40 4.70 1.69
CA VAL A 85 -7.68 6.06 1.19
C VAL A 85 -8.13 6.97 2.32
N GLN A 86 -8.90 6.47 3.28
CA GLN A 86 -9.31 7.25 4.45
C GLN A 86 -8.10 7.73 5.25
N GLN A 87 -7.20 6.80 5.61
CA GLN A 87 -6.01 7.13 6.38
C GLN A 87 -5.12 8.12 5.64
N HIS A 88 -4.92 7.92 4.34
CA HIS A 88 -4.09 8.80 3.52
C HIS A 88 -4.66 10.21 3.36
N VAL A 89 -5.98 10.31 3.11
CA VAL A 89 -6.65 11.63 3.01
C VAL A 89 -6.59 12.37 4.35
N ASP A 90 -6.76 11.68 5.47
CA ASP A 90 -6.64 12.30 6.78
C ASP A 90 -5.21 12.73 7.09
N HIS A 91 -4.20 11.94 6.70
CA HIS A 91 -2.80 12.34 6.79
C HIS A 91 -2.55 13.68 6.06
N HIS A 92 -2.96 13.81 4.79
CA HIS A 92 -2.84 15.09 4.07
C HIS A 92 -3.64 16.25 4.67
N ARG A 93 -4.73 15.96 5.38
CA ARG A 93 -5.56 16.98 6.01
C ARG A 93 -5.00 17.47 7.34
N TYR A 94 -4.35 16.57 8.08
CA TYR A 94 -3.93 16.77 9.46
C TYR A 94 -2.42 16.54 9.61
N VAL A 95 -1.65 16.82 8.56
CA VAL A 95 -0.21 16.51 8.46
C VAL A 95 0.51 16.87 9.75
N ASP A 96 1.13 15.85 10.36
CA ASP A 96 1.94 15.97 11.57
C ASP A 96 1.25 16.52 12.81
N THR A 97 -0.08 16.51 12.85
CA THR A 97 -0.88 16.80 14.05
C THR A 97 -1.33 15.52 14.75
N PRO A 98 -1.83 15.58 15.99
CA PRO A 98 -2.40 14.41 16.67
C PRO A 98 -3.61 13.75 15.97
N GLN A 99 -4.19 14.40 14.95
CA GLN A 99 -5.26 13.85 14.13
C GLN A 99 -4.74 13.09 12.90
N ASP A 100 -3.45 13.23 12.57
CA ASP A 100 -2.78 12.39 11.58
C ASP A 100 -2.83 10.92 12.03
N PRO A 101 -3.37 10.00 11.21
CA PRO A 101 -3.48 8.60 11.57
C PRO A 101 -2.15 7.91 11.87
N HIS A 102 -1.05 8.37 11.30
CA HIS A 102 0.23 7.68 11.37
C HIS A 102 1.44 8.62 11.49
N SER A 103 1.27 9.88 11.90
CA SER A 103 2.39 10.83 12.01
C SER A 103 3.53 10.26 12.87
N PRO A 104 4.75 10.14 12.33
CA PRO A 104 5.93 9.76 13.11
C PRO A 104 6.36 10.85 14.09
N VAL A 105 5.94 12.11 13.88
CA VAL A 105 6.21 13.23 14.79
C VAL A 105 5.46 13.03 16.11
N VAL A 106 4.20 12.58 16.02
CA VAL A 106 3.33 12.34 17.18
C VAL A 106 3.62 10.98 17.83
N LEU A 107 3.79 9.93 17.02
CA LEU A 107 3.94 8.56 17.51
C LEU A 107 5.39 8.17 17.81
N GLY A 108 6.37 8.90 17.27
CA GLY A 108 7.78 8.52 17.32
C GLY A 108 8.02 7.13 16.73
N TRP A 109 8.87 6.33 17.39
CA TRP A 109 9.15 4.95 16.99
C TRP A 109 7.90 4.05 16.96
N ARG A 110 6.82 4.41 17.67
CA ARG A 110 5.59 3.61 17.70
C ARG A 110 4.88 3.59 16.34
N ALA A 111 5.18 4.54 15.45
CA ALA A 111 4.69 4.56 14.07
C ALA A 111 5.14 3.32 13.26
N LEU A 112 6.19 2.61 13.69
CA LEU A 112 6.62 1.33 13.10
C LEU A 112 5.55 0.24 13.21
N PHE A 113 4.62 0.37 14.17
CA PHE A 113 3.61 -0.64 14.47
C PHE A 113 2.21 -0.10 14.16
N PHE A 114 1.58 -0.66 13.11
CA PHE A 114 0.22 -0.32 12.66
C PHE A 114 -0.86 -0.35 13.76
N CYS A 115 -0.66 -1.07 14.87
CA CYS A 115 -1.56 -1.05 16.02
C CYS A 115 -1.70 0.33 16.70
N ASN A 116 -0.71 1.20 16.52
CA ASN A 116 -0.73 2.59 16.98
C ASN A 116 -1.39 3.55 15.97
N HIS A 117 -1.62 3.12 14.73
CA HIS A 117 -2.24 3.96 13.71
C HIS A 117 -3.75 4.07 13.95
N SER A 118 -4.29 5.28 13.71
CA SER A 118 -5.72 5.54 13.75
C SER A 118 -6.39 5.08 12.44
N GLN A 119 -7.71 4.83 12.46
CA GLN A 119 -8.46 4.36 11.26
C GLN A 119 -9.04 5.50 10.43
N GLY A 120 -8.74 6.75 10.80
CA GLY A 120 -9.28 7.95 10.18
C GLY A 120 -10.75 8.23 10.48
N THR A 121 -11.22 9.40 10.06
CA THR A 121 -12.56 9.94 10.32
C THR A 121 -13.31 10.09 9.00
N GLY A 122 -14.27 9.19 8.72
CA GLY A 122 -14.99 9.05 7.45
C GLY A 122 -15.10 10.32 6.58
N THR A 123 -14.49 10.27 5.39
CA THR A 123 -14.36 11.40 4.45
C THR A 123 -15.31 11.29 3.26
N ILE A 124 -15.49 12.41 2.56
CA ILE A 124 -16.18 12.46 1.25
C ILE A 124 -15.50 11.51 0.24
N ALA A 125 -14.18 11.34 0.31
CA ALA A 125 -13.44 10.42 -0.54
C ALA A 125 -13.94 8.97 -0.36
N VAL A 126 -14.08 8.53 0.90
CA VAL A 126 -14.62 7.20 1.22
C VAL A 126 -16.07 7.05 0.78
N MET A 127 -16.94 8.04 1.06
CA MET A 127 -18.34 7.98 0.65
C MET A 127 -18.51 7.83 -0.86
N ARG A 128 -17.64 8.46 -1.66
CA ARG A 128 -17.61 8.29 -3.11
C ARG A 128 -17.17 6.88 -3.50
N LEU A 129 -16.05 6.40 -2.94
CA LEU A 129 -15.51 5.06 -3.25
C LEU A 129 -16.48 3.94 -2.85
N ALA A 130 -17.20 4.10 -1.75
CA ALA A 130 -18.19 3.15 -1.27
C ALA A 130 -19.38 2.97 -2.23
N LYS A 131 -19.58 3.85 -3.23
CA LYS A 131 -20.59 3.65 -4.28
C LYS A 131 -20.23 2.52 -5.23
N GLU A 132 -18.95 2.14 -5.34
CA GLU A 132 -18.49 1.07 -6.23
C GLU A 132 -18.64 -0.32 -5.59
N PRO A 133 -19.27 -1.29 -6.29
CA PRO A 133 -19.47 -2.64 -5.75
C PRO A 133 -18.19 -3.35 -5.33
N ILE A 134 -17.12 -3.22 -6.12
CA ILE A 134 -15.83 -3.87 -5.82
C ILE A 134 -15.23 -3.35 -4.51
N MET A 135 -15.33 -2.03 -4.26
CA MET A 135 -14.76 -1.40 -3.06
C MET A 135 -15.51 -1.89 -1.82
N ARG A 136 -16.85 -2.02 -1.91
CA ARG A 136 -17.66 -2.60 -0.85
C ARG A 136 -17.38 -4.09 -0.64
N LEU A 137 -17.18 -4.86 -1.71
CA LEU A 137 -16.86 -6.29 -1.62
C LEU A 137 -15.54 -6.50 -0.90
N LEU A 138 -14.48 -5.81 -1.35
CA LEU A 138 -13.15 -5.88 -0.74
C LEU A 138 -13.20 -5.43 0.73
N HIS A 139 -14.01 -4.40 1.05
CA HIS A 139 -14.17 -3.95 2.42
C HIS A 139 -14.92 -4.95 3.31
N LYS A 140 -16.10 -5.40 2.87
CA LYS A 140 -16.97 -6.30 3.65
C LYS A 140 -16.35 -7.68 3.84
N TRP A 141 -15.70 -8.21 2.80
CA TRP A 141 -15.18 -9.57 2.77
C TRP A 141 -13.66 -9.64 2.88
N PHE A 142 -13.02 -8.59 3.40
CA PHE A 142 -11.56 -8.45 3.47
C PHE A 142 -10.83 -9.74 3.91
N TYR A 143 -11.19 -10.30 5.07
CA TYR A 143 -10.53 -11.50 5.60
C TYR A 143 -10.77 -12.73 4.73
N LEU A 144 -11.96 -12.85 4.14
CA LEU A 144 -12.29 -13.95 3.23
C LEU A 144 -11.52 -13.83 1.92
N VAL A 145 -11.42 -12.62 1.34
CA VAL A 145 -10.63 -12.35 0.13
C VAL A 145 -9.16 -12.68 0.36
N LEU A 146 -8.60 -12.25 1.50
CA LEU A 146 -7.21 -12.54 1.85
C LEU A 146 -6.99 -14.05 2.04
N ALA A 147 -7.87 -14.74 2.75
CA ALA A 147 -7.78 -16.18 2.96
C ALA A 147 -7.90 -16.95 1.63
N ILE A 148 -8.86 -16.59 0.77
CA ILE A 148 -9.01 -17.20 -0.55
C ILE A 148 -7.75 -17.00 -1.39
N TRP A 149 -7.15 -15.80 -1.38
CA TRP A 149 -5.92 -15.53 -2.11
C TRP A 149 -4.77 -16.44 -1.65
N ILE A 150 -4.50 -16.50 -0.34
CA ILE A 150 -3.42 -17.31 0.22
C ILE A 150 -3.66 -18.81 -0.02
N VAL A 151 -4.88 -19.29 0.21
CA VAL A 151 -5.24 -20.70 -0.02
C VAL A 151 -5.11 -21.04 -1.50
N SER A 152 -5.52 -20.15 -2.41
CA SER A 152 -5.39 -20.38 -3.86
C SER A 152 -3.92 -20.50 -4.26
N LEU A 153 -3.04 -19.64 -3.76
CA LEU A 153 -1.59 -19.74 -4.00
C LEU A 153 -1.03 -21.06 -3.48
N TYR A 154 -1.44 -21.48 -2.28
CA TYR A 154 -1.02 -22.76 -1.71
C TYR A 154 -1.45 -23.95 -2.57
N LEU A 155 -2.72 -23.98 -3.01
CA LEU A 155 -3.25 -25.07 -3.83
C LEU A 155 -2.60 -25.13 -5.22
N LEU A 156 -2.14 -23.99 -5.76
CA LEU A 156 -1.54 -23.93 -7.09
C LEU A 156 -0.04 -24.24 -7.10
N GLY A 157 0.69 -23.92 -6.04
CA GLY A 157 2.15 -23.99 -6.06
C GLY A 157 2.81 -24.17 -4.70
N GLY A 158 2.06 -24.69 -3.72
CA GLY A 158 2.57 -25.06 -2.42
C GLY A 158 3.04 -23.86 -1.57
N VAL A 159 3.93 -24.16 -0.62
CA VAL A 159 4.44 -23.16 0.33
C VAL A 159 5.29 -22.12 -0.38
N GLU A 160 6.04 -22.51 -1.40
CA GLU A 160 6.88 -21.64 -2.21
C GLU A 160 6.04 -20.55 -2.89
N LEU A 161 4.92 -20.91 -3.52
CA LEU A 161 4.06 -19.92 -4.15
C LEU A 161 3.38 -18.99 -3.13
N VAL A 162 3.10 -19.46 -1.92
CA VAL A 162 2.64 -18.56 -0.83
C VAL A 162 3.75 -17.62 -0.39
N LEU A 163 4.97 -18.12 -0.17
CA LEU A 163 6.11 -17.33 0.29
C LEU A 163 6.48 -16.25 -0.71
N PHE A 164 6.68 -16.64 -1.97
CA PHE A 164 7.19 -15.75 -3.02
C PHE A 164 6.09 -15.04 -3.80
N GLY A 165 4.89 -15.63 -3.88
CA GLY A 165 3.74 -15.00 -4.52
C GLY A 165 3.02 -13.99 -3.63
N TRP A 166 3.10 -14.13 -2.30
CA TRP A 166 2.40 -13.24 -1.37
C TRP A 166 3.22 -12.80 -0.15
N ALA A 167 3.77 -13.71 0.66
CA ALA A 167 4.29 -13.34 1.98
C ALA A 167 5.46 -12.34 1.93
N ILE A 168 6.51 -12.65 1.17
CA ILE A 168 7.69 -11.80 0.99
C ILE A 168 7.34 -10.47 0.30
N PRO A 169 6.65 -10.45 -0.85
CA PRO A 169 6.28 -9.20 -1.49
C PRO A 169 5.26 -8.36 -0.68
N CYS A 170 4.35 -8.98 0.07
CA CYS A 170 3.46 -8.28 1.00
C CYS A 170 4.27 -7.65 2.15
N LEU A 171 5.21 -8.39 2.74
CA LEU A 171 6.13 -7.86 3.74
C LEU A 171 6.89 -6.63 3.21
N ALA A 172 7.47 -6.74 2.02
CA ALA A 172 8.17 -5.62 1.38
C ALA A 172 7.24 -4.41 1.15
N ALA A 173 5.97 -4.63 0.74
CA ALA A 173 4.99 -3.57 0.58
C ALA A 173 4.62 -2.88 1.91
N LEU A 174 4.49 -3.64 3.01
CA LEU A 174 4.25 -3.10 4.34
C LEU A 174 5.44 -2.25 4.83
N TRP A 175 6.67 -2.72 4.62
CA TRP A 175 7.87 -1.94 4.94
C TRP A 175 8.00 -0.69 4.07
N GLY A 176 7.65 -0.77 2.78
CA GLY A 176 7.59 0.39 1.89
C GLY A 176 6.65 1.48 2.42
N GLN A 177 5.47 1.10 2.93
CA GLN A 177 4.55 2.05 3.56
C GLN A 177 5.15 2.69 4.82
N ILE A 178 5.81 1.90 5.67
CA ILE A 178 6.48 2.42 6.87
C ILE A 178 7.58 3.42 6.48
N LEU A 179 8.37 3.13 5.45
CA LEU A 179 9.40 4.07 4.96
C LEU A 179 8.81 5.42 4.54
N ILE A 180 7.62 5.42 3.94
CA ILE A 180 6.91 6.65 3.56
C ILE A 180 6.30 7.35 4.76
N VAL A 181 5.77 6.62 5.75
CA VAL A 181 5.35 7.21 7.03
C VAL A 181 6.51 7.96 7.68
N PHE A 182 7.72 7.38 7.69
CA PHE A 182 8.93 8.01 8.20
C PHE A 182 9.57 9.02 7.22
N ALA A 183 8.93 9.33 6.09
CA ALA A 183 9.29 10.47 5.25
C ALA A 183 8.73 11.80 5.79
N HIS A 184 8.48 11.87 7.10
CA HIS A 184 8.07 13.03 7.88
C HIS A 184 8.93 13.15 9.14
N ASP A 185 9.20 14.37 9.57
CA ASP A 185 9.76 14.69 10.88
C ASP A 185 9.25 16.04 11.40
N ASP A 186 9.87 16.58 12.44
CA ASP A 186 9.52 17.87 13.05
C ASP A 186 9.63 19.07 12.10
N THR A 187 10.28 18.91 10.95
CA THR A 187 10.35 19.91 9.87
C THR A 187 9.32 19.69 8.76
N GLY A 188 8.51 18.63 8.85
CA GLY A 188 7.46 18.25 7.91
C GLY A 188 7.90 17.13 6.94
N ALA A 189 7.27 17.08 5.77
CA ALA A 189 7.56 16.09 4.74
C ALA A 189 9.01 16.17 4.23
N LYS A 190 9.58 15.03 3.85
CA LYS A 190 10.96 14.90 3.35
C LYS A 190 11.05 14.07 2.08
N ASN A 191 11.89 14.53 1.18
CA ASN A 191 12.28 13.71 0.03
C ASN A 191 13.32 12.66 0.44
N SER A 192 13.31 11.54 -0.27
CA SER A 192 14.32 10.50 -0.16
C SER A 192 15.08 10.29 -1.46
N GLY A 193 16.23 9.60 -1.36
CA GLY A 193 17.11 9.36 -2.51
C GLY A 193 16.48 8.50 -3.60
N TRP A 194 17.15 8.43 -4.75
CA TRP A 194 16.66 7.69 -5.93
C TRP A 194 16.44 6.19 -5.66
N LEU A 195 17.22 5.59 -4.76
CA LEU A 195 17.07 4.18 -4.38
C LEU A 195 15.72 3.94 -3.68
N ASN A 196 15.32 4.84 -2.79
CA ASN A 196 13.97 4.79 -2.21
C ASN A 196 12.93 4.94 -3.30
N GLY A 197 13.13 5.83 -4.29
CA GLY A 197 12.21 5.98 -5.41
C GLY A 197 12.04 4.70 -6.24
N LEU A 198 13.12 3.96 -6.45
CA LEU A 198 13.07 2.65 -7.09
C LEU A 198 12.31 1.63 -6.22
N LEU A 199 12.64 1.56 -4.93
CA LEU A 199 12.02 0.61 -4.02
C LEU A 199 10.53 0.92 -3.82
N THR A 200 10.15 2.16 -3.52
CA THR A 200 8.76 2.56 -3.24
C THR A 200 7.97 2.94 -4.49
N PHE A 201 8.45 2.58 -5.68
CA PHE A 201 7.73 2.77 -6.94
C PHE A 201 7.40 4.24 -7.30
N GLY A 202 8.20 5.20 -6.81
CA GLY A 202 8.05 6.63 -7.13
C GLY A 202 7.74 7.55 -5.95
N GLU A 203 7.64 7.02 -4.73
CA GLU A 203 7.17 7.80 -3.57
C GLU A 203 8.25 8.69 -2.92
N ASN A 204 9.44 8.79 -3.51
CA ASN A 204 10.59 9.46 -2.89
C ASN A 204 10.54 10.99 -2.97
N ARG A 205 9.63 11.57 -3.76
CA ARG A 205 9.43 13.02 -3.89
C ARG A 205 8.29 13.52 -2.99
N HIS A 206 8.33 13.12 -1.72
CA HIS A 206 7.24 13.32 -0.77
C HIS A 206 6.89 14.79 -0.50
N VAL A 207 7.88 15.70 -0.48
CA VAL A 207 7.62 17.15 -0.30
C VAL A 207 6.75 17.69 -1.43
N ARG A 208 7.11 17.35 -2.67
CA ARG A 208 6.38 17.81 -3.86
C ARG A 208 4.97 17.23 -3.88
N HIS A 209 4.87 15.95 -3.53
CA HIS A 209 3.61 15.25 -3.41
C HIS A 209 2.65 15.94 -2.41
N HIS A 210 3.14 16.38 -1.25
CA HIS A 210 2.33 17.16 -0.30
C HIS A 210 1.90 18.54 -0.82
N GLN A 211 2.72 19.18 -1.65
CA GLN A 211 2.41 20.48 -2.25
C GLN A 211 1.36 20.37 -3.36
N ASP A 212 1.48 19.36 -4.23
CA ASP A 212 0.54 19.10 -5.31
C ASP A 212 0.37 17.59 -5.51
N PRO A 213 -0.58 16.95 -4.81
CA PRO A 213 -0.73 15.50 -4.84
C PRO A 213 -1.36 14.99 -6.14
N ARG A 214 -1.80 15.89 -7.05
CA ARG A 214 -2.26 15.52 -8.40
C ARG A 214 -1.16 15.58 -9.44
N ASP A 215 -0.07 16.27 -9.17
CA ASP A 215 1.11 16.31 -10.05
C ASP A 215 1.91 15.00 -9.94
N ILE A 216 1.62 14.09 -10.87
CA ILE A 216 2.30 12.79 -10.96
C ILE A 216 3.57 12.82 -11.81
N THR A 217 3.95 13.96 -12.39
CA THR A 217 5.04 14.02 -13.39
C THR A 217 6.42 13.68 -12.82
N GLN A 218 6.56 13.74 -11.49
CA GLN A 218 7.81 13.50 -10.78
C GLN A 218 7.88 12.10 -10.13
N ASP A 219 6.85 11.26 -10.31
CA ASP A 219 6.70 9.97 -9.63
C ASP A 219 7.49 8.82 -10.31
N GLY A 220 8.44 9.12 -11.19
CA GLY A 220 9.34 8.14 -11.79
C GLY A 220 8.63 6.93 -12.41
N MET A 221 8.81 5.75 -11.82
CA MET A 221 8.21 4.50 -12.31
C MET A 221 6.67 4.52 -12.29
N ALA A 222 6.05 5.11 -11.26
CA ALA A 222 4.60 5.25 -11.23
C ALA A 222 4.11 6.13 -12.39
N TYR A 223 4.78 7.25 -12.68
CA TYR A 223 4.42 8.09 -13.84
C TYR A 223 4.55 7.35 -15.16
N TRP A 224 5.65 6.61 -15.34
CA TRP A 224 5.86 5.77 -16.53
C TRP A 224 4.71 4.78 -16.70
N PHE A 225 4.27 4.13 -15.62
CA PHE A 225 3.16 3.18 -15.66
C PHE A 225 1.81 3.88 -15.93
N ILE A 226 1.52 4.97 -15.21
CA ILE A 226 0.28 5.76 -15.32
C ILE A 226 0.09 6.28 -16.76
N SER A 227 1.14 6.81 -17.38
CA SER A 227 1.07 7.34 -18.76
C SER A 227 0.64 6.31 -19.83
N ARG A 228 0.75 5.01 -19.53
CA ARG A 228 0.35 3.90 -20.41
C ARG A 228 -1.08 3.41 -20.17
N ILE A 229 -1.59 3.55 -18.96
CA ILE A 229 -2.92 3.04 -18.58
C ILE A 229 -3.99 4.13 -18.49
N ARG A 230 -3.61 5.40 -18.35
CA ARG A 230 -4.55 6.50 -18.17
C ARG A 230 -5.44 6.74 -19.41
N THR A 231 -6.70 7.08 -19.17
CA THR A 231 -7.73 7.29 -20.22
C THR A 231 -8.08 8.75 -20.48
N ASP A 232 -7.65 9.65 -19.60
CA ASP A 232 -7.89 11.09 -19.63
C ASP A 232 -6.77 11.85 -20.36
N LYS A 233 -6.45 11.42 -21.59
CA LYS A 233 -5.41 12.05 -22.42
C LYS A 233 -5.94 13.25 -23.19
#